data_AF-A0A7C1UXD7-F1
#
_entry.id   AF-A0A7C1UXD7-F1
#
_cell.length_a   1.000
_cell.length_b   1.000
_cell.length_c   1.000
_cell.angle_alpha   90.00
_cell.angle_beta   90.00
_cell.angle_gamma   90.00
#
_symmetry.space_group_name_H-M   'P 1'
#
loop_
_entity.id
_entity.type
_entity.pdbx_description
1 polymer ?
#
loop_
_entity_poly.entity_id
_entity_poly.type
_entity_poly.pdbx_seq_one_letter_code
_entity_poly.pdbx_strand_id
1 'polypeptide(L)'
;MATEKQKKAGKDFGLNLKQSKFCEIYATSEEFFANGAQSYIEVYSLKSKPITYKTALANASRLLVKANVLEYINLLLELRGLNDTFVDKQLELLITQGADFKSKLGAIKEYNNLKKRVDKDINIVIPKPILDVISPNNSNEKDSSTE
;
A
#
# COMPACT_ATOMS: atom_id res chain seq x y z
N MET A 1 11.19 25.19 -7.89
CA MET A 1 11.82 24.84 -9.19
C MET A 1 11.97 23.34 -9.24
N ALA A 2 11.18 22.64 -10.07
CA ALA A 2 11.35 21.21 -10.32
C ALA A 2 12.69 20.99 -11.04
N THR A 3 13.56 20.14 -10.48
CA THR A 3 14.87 19.83 -11.06
C THR A 3 14.68 19.10 -12.40
N GLU A 4 15.55 19.33 -13.39
CA GLU A 4 15.47 18.74 -14.74
C GLU A 4 15.38 17.19 -14.74
N LYS A 5 15.80 16.54 -13.66
CA LYS A 5 15.60 15.10 -13.41
C LYS A 5 14.12 14.69 -13.39
N GLN A 6 13.21 15.54 -12.91
CA GLN A 6 11.78 15.22 -12.75
C GLN A 6 11.04 15.21 -14.09
N LYS A 7 11.34 16.14 -15.00
CA LYS A 7 10.69 16.23 -16.33
C LYS A 7 11.07 15.10 -17.29
N LYS A 8 12.26 14.51 -17.14
CA LYS A 8 12.74 13.41 -17.99
C LYS A 8 12.09 12.07 -17.58
N ALA A 9 11.80 11.91 -16.29
CA ALA A 9 11.30 10.68 -15.70
C ALA A 9 9.90 10.27 -16.17
N GLY A 10 8.92 11.18 -16.27
CA GLY A 10 7.54 10.80 -16.62
C GLY A 10 7.40 10.09 -17.98
N LYS A 11 8.24 10.46 -18.96
CA LYS A 11 8.27 9.80 -20.27
C LYS A 11 8.80 8.37 -20.18
N ASP A 12 9.74 8.10 -19.27
CA ASP A 12 10.32 6.77 -19.07
C ASP A 12 9.27 5.78 -18.54
N PHE A 13 8.23 6.27 -17.85
CA PHE A 13 7.05 5.49 -17.44
C PHE A 13 5.93 5.45 -18.51
N GLY A 14 6.18 5.93 -19.73
CA GLY A 14 5.19 5.96 -20.81
C GLY A 14 4.02 6.92 -20.55
N LEU A 15 4.20 7.91 -19.68
CA LEU A 15 3.16 8.91 -19.38
C LEU A 15 3.21 10.05 -20.40
N ASN A 16 2.03 10.55 -20.77
CA ASN A 16 1.95 11.79 -21.52
C ASN A 16 2.23 13.02 -20.62
N LEU A 17 2.40 14.19 -21.24
CA LEU A 17 2.73 15.42 -20.51
C LEU A 17 1.70 15.79 -19.44
N LYS A 18 0.40 15.63 -19.73
CA LYS A 18 -0.66 15.93 -18.76
C LYS A 18 -0.69 14.92 -17.61
N GLN A 19 -0.48 13.64 -17.90
CA GLN A 19 -0.39 12.61 -16.86
C GLN A 19 0.81 12.84 -15.94
N SER A 20 1.97 13.16 -16.51
CA SER A 20 3.17 13.48 -15.74
C SER A 20 2.92 14.67 -14.82
N LYS A 21 2.31 15.74 -15.36
CA LYS A 21 1.97 16.94 -14.58
C LYS A 21 0.92 16.68 -13.50
N PHE A 22 -0.04 15.81 -13.77
CA PHE A 22 -0.99 15.35 -12.75
C PHE A 22 -0.29 14.65 -11.59
N CYS A 23 0.66 13.75 -11.86
CA CYS A 23 1.42 13.06 -10.82
C CYS A 23 2.28 14.02 -10.00
N GLU A 24 2.94 14.98 -10.67
CA GLU A 24 3.74 16.03 -10.02
C GLU A 24 2.88 16.84 -9.03
N ILE A 25 1.71 17.33 -9.46
CA ILE A 25 0.83 18.10 -8.59
C ILE A 25 0.31 17.23 -7.45
N TYR A 26 -0.14 16.01 -7.74
CA TYR A 26 -0.68 15.09 -6.75
C TYR A 26 0.34 14.72 -5.65
N ALA A 27 1.60 14.51 -6.02
CA ALA A 27 2.64 14.03 -5.11
C ALA A 27 3.47 15.14 -4.45
N THR A 28 3.54 16.34 -5.05
CA THR A 28 4.49 17.38 -4.61
C THR A 28 3.86 18.74 -4.30
N SER A 29 2.66 19.03 -4.80
CA SER A 29 1.98 20.29 -4.48
C SER A 29 1.56 20.30 -3.02
N GLU A 30 1.86 21.39 -2.30
CA GLU A 30 1.38 21.57 -0.92
C GLU A 30 -0.14 21.72 -0.87
N GLU A 31 -0.72 22.44 -1.82
CA GLU A 31 -2.15 22.73 -1.87
C GLU A 31 -2.99 21.50 -2.28
N PHE A 32 -2.43 20.64 -3.13
CA PHE A 32 -3.16 19.52 -3.73
C PHE A 32 -2.56 18.15 -3.38
N PHE A 33 -1.71 18.09 -2.36
CA PHE A 33 -1.07 16.85 -1.93
C PHE A 33 -2.11 15.76 -1.66
N ALA A 34 -1.94 14.60 -2.29
CA ALA A 34 -2.84 13.45 -2.20
C ALA A 34 -4.31 13.74 -2.59
N ASN A 35 -4.62 14.87 -3.23
CA ASN A 35 -5.97 15.21 -3.69
C ASN A 35 -6.11 14.97 -5.19
N GLY A 36 -6.66 13.81 -5.55
CA GLY A 36 -6.80 13.39 -6.96
C GLY A 36 -7.76 14.27 -7.77
N ALA A 37 -8.90 14.68 -7.19
CA ALA A 37 -9.89 15.47 -7.91
C ALA A 37 -9.37 16.87 -8.22
N GLN A 38 -8.81 17.56 -7.23
CA GLN A 38 -8.26 18.91 -7.43
C GLN A 38 -7.03 18.90 -8.35
N SER A 39 -6.14 17.93 -8.18
CA SER A 39 -4.99 17.76 -9.09
C SER A 39 -5.43 17.54 -10.54
N TYR A 40 -6.53 16.79 -10.75
CA TYR A 40 -7.06 16.57 -12.09
C TYR A 40 -7.69 17.83 -12.68
N ILE A 41 -8.44 18.59 -11.88
CA ILE A 41 -9.02 19.87 -12.31
C ILE A 41 -7.90 20.82 -12.72
N GLU A 42 -6.87 20.97 -11.90
CA GLU A 42 -5.76 21.88 -12.18
C GLU A 42 -5.04 21.56 -13.51
N VAL A 43 -4.92 20.29 -13.87
CA VAL A 43 -4.23 19.87 -15.09
C VAL A 43 -5.12 19.83 -16.33
N TYR A 44 -6.37 19.37 -16.18
CA TYR A 44 -7.22 19.04 -17.32
C TYR A 44 -8.36 20.04 -17.54
N SER A 45 -8.71 20.86 -16.55
CA SER A 45 -9.76 21.86 -16.66
C SER A 45 -9.29 23.04 -17.50
N LEU A 46 -10.09 23.45 -18.48
CA LEU A 46 -9.83 24.64 -19.28
C LEU A 46 -10.73 25.77 -18.76
N LYS A 47 -10.25 27.02 -18.75
CA LYS A 47 -11.05 28.18 -18.32
C LYS A 47 -12.38 28.30 -19.10
N SER A 48 -12.37 27.95 -20.38
CA SER A 48 -13.55 27.95 -21.25
C SER A 48 -14.46 26.74 -21.08
N LYS A 49 -13.98 25.66 -20.47
CA LYS A 49 -14.74 24.42 -20.25
C LYS A 49 -14.33 23.80 -18.92
N PRO A 50 -14.89 24.31 -17.81
CA PRO A 50 -14.55 23.80 -16.50
C PRO A 50 -15.05 22.37 -16.34
N ILE A 51 -14.18 21.51 -15.79
CA ILE A 51 -14.55 20.14 -15.44
C ILE A 51 -15.26 20.16 -14.09
N THR A 52 -16.40 19.47 -13.99
CA THR A 52 -17.11 19.35 -12.70
C THR A 52 -16.33 18.45 -11.75
N TYR A 53 -16.41 18.73 -10.44
CA TYR A 53 -15.70 17.95 -9.42
C TYR A 53 -15.99 16.45 -9.49
N LYS A 54 -17.26 16.06 -9.69
CA LYS A 54 -17.65 14.63 -9.85
C LYS A 54 -16.95 13.97 -11.03
N THR A 55 -16.83 14.67 -12.16
CA THR A 55 -16.14 14.18 -13.35
C THR A 55 -14.64 14.05 -13.10
N ALA A 56 -14.04 15.04 -12.43
CA ALA A 56 -12.63 15.01 -12.06
C ALA A 56 -12.33 13.82 -11.13
N LEU A 57 -13.16 13.59 -10.12
CA LEU A 57 -13.02 12.47 -9.19
C LEU A 57 -13.00 11.11 -9.91
N ALA A 58 -13.99 10.86 -10.78
CA ALA A 58 -14.08 9.61 -11.54
C ALA A 58 -12.89 9.40 -12.48
N ASN A 59 -12.38 10.46 -13.11
CA ASN A 59 -11.22 10.36 -13.99
C ASN A 59 -9.89 10.22 -13.22
N ALA A 60 -9.72 10.95 -12.13
CA ALA A 60 -8.56 10.84 -11.26
C ALA A 60 -8.44 9.43 -10.67
N SER A 61 -9.54 8.87 -10.16
CA SER A 61 -9.57 7.50 -9.65
C SER A 61 -9.14 6.48 -10.72
N ARG A 62 -9.66 6.61 -11.95
CA ARG A 62 -9.23 5.76 -13.08
C ARG A 62 -7.75 5.93 -13.45
N LEU A 63 -7.19 7.13 -13.26
CA LEU A 63 -5.78 7.39 -13.55
C LEU A 63 -4.86 6.82 -12.46
N LEU A 64 -5.24 6.98 -11.19
CA LEU A 64 -4.49 6.53 -10.01
C LEU A 64 -4.44 5.00 -9.85
N VAL A 65 -5.25 4.24 -10.58
CA VAL A 65 -5.19 2.76 -10.58
C VAL A 65 -4.14 2.23 -11.57
N LYS A 66 -3.64 3.07 -12.50
CA LYS A 66 -2.68 2.60 -13.51
C LYS A 66 -1.29 2.39 -12.88
N ALA A 67 -0.69 1.23 -13.13
CA ALA A 67 0.60 0.84 -12.57
C ALA A 67 1.70 1.87 -12.86
N ASN A 68 1.84 2.32 -14.11
CA ASN A 68 2.86 3.29 -14.50
C ASN A 68 2.67 4.68 -13.87
N VAL A 69 1.42 5.07 -13.57
CA VAL A 69 1.11 6.30 -12.83
C VAL A 69 1.54 6.16 -11.36
N LEU A 70 1.22 5.03 -10.74
CA LEU A 70 1.58 4.73 -9.35
C LEU A 70 3.10 4.66 -9.16
N GLU A 71 3.81 4.00 -10.08
CA GLU A 71 5.29 3.95 -10.05
C GLU A 71 5.91 5.34 -10.12
N TYR A 72 5.40 6.21 -11.01
CA TYR A 72 5.91 7.57 -11.11
C TYR A 72 5.58 8.41 -9.86
N ILE A 73 4.41 8.23 -9.25
CA ILE A 73 4.05 8.88 -7.98
C ILE A 73 4.99 8.41 -6.86
N ASN A 74 5.28 7.11 -6.77
CA ASN A 74 6.21 6.58 -5.76
C ASN A 74 7.61 7.16 -5.92
N LEU A 75 8.13 7.24 -7.15
CA LEU A 75 9.40 7.91 -7.42
C LEU A 75 9.40 9.37 -6.93
N LEU A 76 8.32 10.11 -7.18
CA LEU A 76 8.19 11.49 -6.72
C LEU A 76 8.17 11.60 -5.18
N LEU A 77 7.52 10.66 -4.49
CA LEU A 77 7.50 10.60 -3.03
C LEU A 77 8.87 10.25 -2.45
N GLU A 78 9.57 9.27 -3.05
CA GLU A 78 10.94 8.89 -2.67
C GLU A 78 11.91 10.06 -2.83
N LEU A 79 11.81 10.80 -3.93
CA LEU A 79 12.60 12.01 -4.20
C LEU A 79 12.29 13.15 -3.21
N ARG A 80 11.06 13.20 -2.68
CA ARG A 80 10.67 14.15 -1.62
C ARG A 80 11.23 13.74 -0.24
N GLY A 81 11.85 12.57 -0.14
CA GLY A 81 12.44 12.07 1.10
C GLY A 81 11.56 11.07 1.83
N LEU A 82 10.44 10.61 1.25
CA LEU A 82 9.71 9.46 1.80
C LEU A 82 10.34 8.16 1.27
N ASN A 83 11.49 7.80 1.83
CA ASN A 83 12.23 6.57 1.49
C ASN A 83 12.78 5.89 2.75
N ASP A 84 13.19 4.63 2.62
CA ASP A 84 13.69 3.81 3.73
C ASP A 84 14.84 4.49 4.48
N THR A 85 15.76 5.13 3.75
CA THR A 85 16.88 5.86 4.37
C THR A 85 16.42 7.02 5.26
N PHE A 86 15.36 7.73 4.88
CA PHE A 86 14.79 8.78 5.72
C PHE A 86 14.08 8.19 6.93
N VAL A 87 13.27 7.14 6.74
CA VAL A 87 12.57 6.46 7.83
C VAL A 87 13.55 5.90 8.85
N ASP A 88 14.64 5.28 8.41
CA ASP A 88 15.72 4.76 9.26
C ASP A 88 16.38 5.86 10.08
N LYS A 89 16.65 7.03 9.47
CA LYS A 89 17.19 8.20 10.20
C LYS A 89 16.22 8.72 11.26
N GLN A 90 14.92 8.77 10.96
CA GLN A 90 13.91 9.17 11.96
C GLN A 90 13.80 8.14 13.09
N LEU A 91 13.91 6.86 12.76
CA LEU A 91 13.92 5.78 13.75
C LEU A 91 15.15 5.87 14.66
N GLU A 92 16.33 6.11 14.10
CA GLU A 92 17.57 6.33 14.86
C GLU A 92 17.45 7.54 15.80
N LEU A 93 16.88 8.65 15.32
CA LEU A 93 16.62 9.83 16.14
C LEU A 93 15.67 9.52 17.31
N LEU A 94 14.60 8.76 17.07
CA LEU A 94 13.64 8.34 18.10
C LEU A 94 14.23 7.38 19.14
N ILE A 95 15.21 6.57 18.75
CA ILE A 95 15.92 5.66 19.68
C ILE A 95 16.93 6.43 20.52
N THR A 96 17.64 7.40 19.91
CA THR A 96 18.72 8.13 20.58
C THR A 96 18.22 9.26 21.48
N GLN A 97 17.05 9.84 21.20
CA GLN A 97 16.48 10.92 22.02
C GLN A 97 16.31 10.52 23.51
N GLY A 98 16.35 11.54 24.38
CA GLY A 98 16.10 11.43 25.83
C GLY A 98 14.82 12.13 26.30
N ALA A 99 13.95 12.55 25.38
CA ALA A 99 12.79 13.39 25.69
C ALA A 99 11.52 12.60 26.07
N ASP A 100 11.16 11.57 25.29
CA ASP A 100 10.00 10.71 25.57
C ASP A 100 10.40 9.21 25.53
N PHE A 101 10.40 8.60 26.71
CA PHE A 101 10.74 7.19 26.86
C PHE A 101 9.68 6.24 26.30
N LYS A 102 8.41 6.68 26.20
CA LYS A 102 7.35 5.84 25.63
C LYS A 102 7.54 5.68 24.12
N SER A 103 7.73 6.77 23.39
CA SER A 103 8.04 6.74 21.96
C SER A 103 9.37 6.03 21.70
N LYS A 104 10.38 6.25 22.54
CA LYS A 104 11.67 5.54 22.48
C LYS A 104 11.52 4.03 22.62
N LEU A 105 10.75 3.55 23.59
CA LEU A 105 10.48 2.13 23.79
C LEU A 105 9.80 1.51 22.56
N GLY A 106 8.83 2.23 21.96
CA GLY A 106 8.19 1.84 20.71
C GLY A 106 9.19 1.70 19.55
N ALA A 107 10.05 2.70 19.38
CA ALA A 107 11.08 2.69 18.34
C ALA A 107 12.09 1.54 18.52
N ILE A 108 12.54 1.27 19.76
CA ILE A 108 13.42 0.14 20.07
C ILE A 108 12.73 -1.20 19.76
N LYS A 109 11.44 -1.34 20.07
CA LYS A 109 10.66 -2.55 19.77
C LYS A 109 10.61 -2.80 18.27
N GLU A 110 10.31 -1.79 17.46
CA GLU A 110 10.28 -1.94 16.01
C GLU A 110 11.67 -2.25 15.43
N TYR A 111 12.72 -1.60 15.93
CA TYR A 111 14.10 -1.94 15.53
C TYR A 111 14.47 -3.39 15.84
N ASN A 112 14.08 -3.90 17.01
CA ASN A 112 14.33 -5.30 17.38
C ASN A 112 13.50 -6.29 16.55
N ASN A 113 12.26 -5.93 16.17
CA ASN A 113 11.46 -6.70 15.22
C ASN A 113 12.16 -6.79 13.85
N LEU A 114 12.67 -5.66 13.33
CA LEU A 114 13.42 -5.62 12.06
C LEU A 114 14.68 -6.49 12.11
N LYS A 115 15.39 -6.48 13.23
CA LYS A 115 16.58 -7.33 13.46
C LYS A 115 16.24 -8.79 13.82
N LYS A 116 14.95 -9.16 13.85
CA LYS A 116 14.46 -10.49 14.24
C LYS A 116 15.05 -10.97 15.58
N ARG A 117 15.18 -10.06 16.54
CA ARG A 117 15.64 -10.40 17.91
C ARG A 117 14.53 -10.92 18.80
N VAL A 118 13.28 -10.81 18.34
CA VAL A 118 12.08 -11.23 19.06
C VAL A 118 11.31 -12.15 18.14
N ASP A 119 11.19 -13.43 18.52
CA ASP A 119 10.36 -14.40 17.81
C ASP A 119 8.89 -14.22 18.21
N LYS A 120 7.99 -14.24 17.21
CA LYS A 120 6.53 -14.12 17.39
C LYS A 120 5.81 -15.43 17.06
N ASP A 121 6.52 -16.57 17.10
CA ASP A 121 5.93 -17.84 16.71
C ASP A 121 5.01 -18.36 17.83
N ILE A 122 3.70 -18.31 17.57
CA ILE A 122 2.67 -18.97 18.39
C ILE A 122 2.39 -20.32 17.74
N ASN A 123 2.96 -21.39 18.31
CA ASN A 123 2.72 -22.75 17.82
C ASN A 123 1.39 -23.27 18.40
N ILE A 124 0.32 -23.27 17.61
CA ILE A 124 -1.00 -23.75 18.01
C ILE A 124 -1.13 -25.22 17.61
N VAL A 125 -1.12 -26.13 18.59
CA VAL A 125 -1.44 -27.54 18.37
C VAL A 125 -2.96 -27.69 18.32
N ILE A 126 -3.51 -27.97 17.13
CA ILE A 126 -4.93 -28.25 16.96
C ILE A 126 -5.19 -29.73 17.33
N PRO A 127 -6.02 -30.03 18.34
CA PRO A 127 -6.38 -31.42 18.66
C PRO A 127 -7.19 -32.06 17.53
N LYS A 128 -6.99 -33.37 17.30
CA LYS A 128 -7.64 -34.13 16.22
C LYS A 128 -9.18 -34.12 16.38
N PRO A 129 -9.94 -33.96 15.28
CA PRO A 129 -11.41 -33.94 15.31
C PRO A 129 -12.02 -35.29 15.72
N ILE A 130 -13.08 -35.27 16.54
CA ILE A 130 -13.76 -36.43 17.15
C ILE A 130 -14.89 -36.97 16.23
N LEU A 131 -14.59 -37.28 14.97
CA LEU A 131 -15.64 -37.55 13.96
C LEU A 131 -15.64 -38.98 13.36
N ASP A 132 -15.31 -40.00 14.16
CA ASP A 132 -15.32 -41.41 13.71
C ASP A 132 -16.37 -42.33 14.41
N VAL A 133 -17.33 -41.80 15.18
CA VAL A 133 -18.22 -42.66 16.00
C VAL A 133 -19.59 -43.00 15.36
N ILE A 134 -19.82 -42.71 14.07
CA ILE A 134 -21.08 -43.13 13.42
C ILE A 134 -20.78 -43.85 12.11
N SER A 135 -20.45 -45.14 12.22
CA SER A 135 -20.63 -46.07 11.11
C SER A 135 -22.12 -46.40 10.98
N PRO A 136 -22.78 -46.16 9.83
CA PRO A 136 -24.10 -46.67 9.58
C PRO A 136 -24.02 -48.18 9.38
N ASN A 137 -24.50 -48.96 10.36
CA ASN A 137 -24.78 -50.38 10.16
C ASN A 137 -25.85 -50.51 9.08
N ASN A 138 -25.45 -50.89 7.87
CA ASN A 138 -26.40 -51.39 6.87
C ASN A 138 -25.72 -52.45 5.98
N SER A 139 -25.93 -53.71 6.32
CA SER A 139 -25.98 -54.81 5.36
C SER A 139 -26.88 -55.90 5.91
N ASN A 140 -28.14 -55.83 5.47
CA ASN A 140 -29.01 -57.00 5.36
C ASN A 140 -28.30 -58.04 4.47
N GLU A 141 -28.03 -59.23 4.99
CA GLU A 141 -27.90 -60.44 4.18
C GLU A 141 -28.99 -61.41 4.62
N LYS A 142 -30.01 -61.53 3.78
CA LYS A 142 -30.93 -62.66 3.75
C LYS A 142 -30.60 -63.51 2.52
N ASP A 143 -30.49 -64.80 2.79
CA ASP A 143 -30.91 -65.95 2.00
C ASP A 143 -29.84 -66.92 1.45
N SER A 144 -29.93 -68.12 2.06
CA SER A 144 -29.89 -69.46 1.46
C SER A 144 -28.57 -70.00 0.91
N SER A 145 -28.05 -71.04 1.59
CA SER A 145 -28.00 -72.43 1.06
C SER A 145 -27.20 -73.32 2.01
N THR A 146 -27.86 -74.22 2.73
CA THR A 146 -27.25 -75.51 3.12
C THR A 146 -28.33 -76.58 3.06
N GLU A 147 -27.89 -77.72 2.55
CA GLU A 147 -28.60 -78.94 2.14
C GLU A 147 -29.58 -79.55 3.16
#